data_AF-A0A937NCN8-F1
#
_entry.id   AF-A0A937NCN8-F1
#
_cell.length_a   1.000
_cell.length_b   1.000
_cell.length_c   1.000
_cell.angle_alpha   90.00
_cell.angle_beta   90.00
_cell.angle_gamma   90.00
#
_symmetry.space_group_name_H-M   'P 1'
#
loop_
_entity.id
_entity.type
_entity.pdbx_description
1 polymer ?
#
loop_
_entity_poly.entity_id
_entity_poly.type
_entity_poly.pdbx_seq_one_letter_code
_entity_poly.pdbx_strand_id
1 'polypeptide(L)'
;MPTQSTPIKDFFVGLGLLIGGGVVVLLLWLIPLGVLAGLIYLGLSLFTDWSFIPKFVISILASCITLFVLGLLSDTYELFGVRWLGKKPTPCPHCGKNLRTALAKQCRHCGADWHSES
;
A
#
# COMPACT_ATOMS: atom_id res chain seq x y z
N MET A 1 -34.34 -17.77 -21.82
CA MET A 1 -35.03 -17.98 -20.53
C MET A 1 -34.06 -17.60 -19.41
N PRO A 2 -34.30 -16.52 -18.65
CA PRO A 2 -33.42 -16.16 -17.54
C PRO A 2 -33.60 -17.18 -16.41
N THR A 3 -32.52 -17.86 -16.04
CA THR A 3 -32.44 -18.73 -14.87
C THR A 3 -32.51 -17.89 -13.61
N GLN A 4 -33.61 -17.99 -12.88
CA GLN A 4 -33.84 -17.34 -11.59
C GLN A 4 -32.90 -17.97 -10.55
N SER A 5 -31.79 -17.30 -10.21
CA SER A 5 -30.89 -17.75 -9.15
C SER A 5 -31.61 -17.63 -7.80
N THR A 6 -31.54 -18.67 -6.97
CA THR A 6 -32.14 -18.62 -5.63
C THR A 6 -31.27 -17.75 -4.72
N PRO A 7 -31.86 -16.81 -3.96
CA PRO A 7 -31.11 -15.84 -3.15
C PRO A 7 -30.19 -16.49 -2.10
N ILE A 8 -30.46 -17.74 -1.75
CA ILE A 8 -29.67 -18.55 -0.83
C ILE A 8 -28.29 -18.88 -1.40
N LYS A 9 -28.16 -19.13 -2.72
CA LYS A 9 -26.88 -19.49 -3.33
C LYS A 9 -25.90 -18.31 -3.32
N ASP A 10 -26.40 -17.11 -3.60
CA ASP A 10 -25.59 -15.90 -3.61
C ASP A 10 -25.06 -15.55 -2.21
N PHE A 11 -25.84 -15.84 -1.16
CA PHE A 11 -25.40 -15.69 0.23
C PHE A 11 -24.22 -16.61 0.58
N PHE A 12 -24.30 -17.91 0.23
CA PHE A 12 -23.21 -18.86 0.52
C PHE A 12 -21.95 -18.59 -0.32
N VAL A 13 -22.10 -18.12 -1.56
CA VAL A 13 -20.97 -17.69 -2.38
C VAL A 13 -20.29 -16.46 -1.76
N GLY A 14 -21.07 -15.47 -1.31
CA GLY A 14 -20.54 -14.31 -0.60
C GLY A 14 -19.80 -14.69 0.69
N LEU A 15 -20.39 -15.58 1.50
CA LEU A 15 -19.78 -16.07 2.74
C LEU A 15 -18.49 -16.86 2.48
N GLY A 16 -18.49 -17.73 1.45
CA GLY A 16 -17.31 -18.49 1.04
C GLY A 16 -16.17 -17.60 0.57
N LEU A 17 -16.47 -16.55 -0.19
CA LEU A 17 -15.48 -15.54 -0.60
C LEU A 17 -14.92 -14.75 0.58
N LEU A 18 -15.77 -14.39 1.55
CA LEU A 18 -15.37 -13.61 2.71
C LEU A 18 -14.48 -14.43 3.65
N ILE A 19 -14.86 -15.68 3.94
CA ILE A 19 -14.05 -16.61 4.74
C ILE A 19 -12.78 -16.99 3.99
N GLY A 20 -12.87 -17.35 2.71
CA GLY A 20 -11.72 -17.73 1.90
C GLY A 20 -10.71 -16.60 1.75
N GLY A 21 -11.19 -15.38 1.46
CA GLY A 21 -10.36 -14.18 1.40
C GLY A 21 -9.71 -13.87 2.75
N GLY A 22 -10.47 -13.95 3.84
CA GLY A 22 -9.94 -13.76 5.20
C GLY A 22 -8.82 -14.76 5.54
N VAL A 23 -9.00 -16.04 5.20
CA VAL A 23 -7.98 -17.08 5.41
C VAL A 23 -6.74 -16.82 4.57
N VAL A 24 -6.89 -16.46 3.30
CA VAL A 24 -5.74 -16.14 2.43
C VAL A 24 -4.95 -14.95 2.96
N VAL A 25 -5.64 -13.88 3.38
CA VAL A 25 -4.99 -12.71 3.98
C VAL A 25 -4.28 -13.09 5.29
N LEU A 26 -4.90 -13.91 6.13
CA LEU A 26 -4.31 -14.35 7.38
C LEU A 26 -3.07 -15.22 7.15
N LEU A 27 -3.12 -16.16 6.20
CA LEU A 27 -1.95 -16.96 5.82
C LEU A 27 -0.84 -16.10 5.23
N LEU A 28 -1.18 -15.13 4.39
CA LEU A 28 -0.23 -14.18 3.82
C LEU A 28 0.53 -13.39 4.89
N TRP A 29 -0.08 -13.14 6.05
CA TRP A 29 0.56 -12.48 7.19
C TRP A 29 1.32 -13.44 8.11
N LEU A 30 0.82 -14.65 8.34
CA LEU A 30 1.46 -15.61 9.24
C LEU A 30 2.78 -16.18 8.69
N ILE A 31 2.86 -16.39 7.38
CA ILE A 31 4.08 -16.89 6.72
C ILE A 31 5.28 -15.96 6.97
N PRO A 32 5.24 -14.66 6.61
CA PRO A 32 6.37 -13.76 6.83
C PRO A 32 6.68 -13.58 8.32
N LEU A 33 5.66 -13.61 9.20
CA LEU A 33 5.86 -13.57 10.65
C LEU A 33 6.68 -14.76 11.14
N GLY A 34 6.32 -15.98 10.73
CA GLY A 34 7.06 -17.19 11.08
C GLY A 34 8.49 -17.19 10.54
N VAL A 35 8.68 -16.78 9.28
CA VAL A 35 10.01 -16.69 8.66
C VAL A 35 10.89 -15.69 9.41
N LEU A 36 10.37 -14.50 9.70
CA LEU A 36 11.12 -13.44 10.38
C LEU A 36 11.47 -13.84 11.82
N ALA A 37 10.51 -14.41 12.56
CA ALA A 37 10.76 -14.93 13.90
C ALA A 37 11.84 -16.02 13.90
N GLY A 38 11.81 -16.94 12.93
CA GLY A 38 12.83 -17.98 12.78
C GLY A 38 14.23 -17.42 12.50
N LEU A 39 14.34 -16.40 11.64
CA LEU A 39 15.61 -15.74 11.34
C LEU A 39 16.17 -14.99 12.55
N ILE A 40 15.32 -14.26 13.29
CA ILE A 40 15.73 -13.58 14.52
C ILE A 40 16.19 -14.59 15.57
N TYR A 41 15.45 -15.68 15.74
CA TYR A 41 15.80 -16.75 16.68
C TYR A 41 17.15 -17.39 16.33
N LEU A 42 17.40 -17.67 15.04
CA LEU A 42 18.66 -18.21 14.56
C LEU A 42 19.81 -17.24 14.85
N GLY A 43 19.63 -15.95 14.53
CA GLY A 43 20.61 -14.91 14.85
C GLY A 43 20.93 -14.86 16.34
N LEU A 44 19.91 -14.75 17.20
CA LEU A 44 20.09 -14.74 18.66
C LEU A 44 20.81 -15.99 19.17
N SER A 45 20.57 -17.14 18.55
CA SER A 45 21.22 -18.40 18.92
C SER A 45 22.72 -18.44 18.58
N LEU A 46 23.17 -17.64 17.62
CA LEU A 46 24.60 -17.50 17.29
C LEU A 46 25.34 -16.56 18.25
N PHE A 47 24.65 -15.63 18.90
CA PHE A 47 25.27 -14.58 19.71
C PHE A 47 25.04 -14.73 21.22
N THR A 48 24.07 -15.54 21.65
CA THR A 48 23.68 -15.64 23.06
C THR A 48 23.42 -17.08 23.48
N ASP A 49 23.88 -17.45 24.68
CA ASP A 49 23.61 -18.75 25.30
C ASP A 49 22.36 -18.75 26.19
N TRP A 50 21.43 -17.81 25.94
CA TRP A 50 20.20 -17.72 26.71
C TRP A 50 19.34 -18.98 26.57
N SER A 51 18.53 -19.23 27.59
CA SER A 51 17.55 -20.32 27.58
C SER A 51 16.57 -20.19 26.41
N PHE A 52 15.99 -21.32 26.01
CA PHE A 52 15.11 -21.40 24.85
C PHE A 52 13.91 -20.44 24.94
N ILE A 53 13.27 -20.37 26.11
CA ILE A 53 12.04 -19.61 26.35
C ILE A 53 12.21 -18.11 26.05
N PRO A 54 13.17 -17.38 26.65
CA PRO A 54 13.34 -15.95 26.37
C PRO A 54 13.70 -15.69 24.91
N LYS A 55 14.52 -16.54 24.27
CA LYS A 55 14.84 -16.41 22.83
C LYS A 55 13.59 -16.50 21.98
N PHE A 56 12.72 -17.47 22.26
CA PHE A 56 11.48 -17.66 21.53
C PHE A 56 10.53 -16.47 21.70
N VAL A 57 10.33 -16.02 22.94
CA VAL A 57 9.45 -14.86 23.23
C VAL A 57 9.96 -13.59 22.57
N ILE A 58 11.26 -13.29 22.67
CA ILE A 58 11.87 -12.10 22.06
C ILE A 58 11.77 -12.16 20.53
N SER A 59 11.97 -13.33 19.93
CA SER A 59 11.90 -13.48 18.48
C SER A 59 10.49 -13.22 17.94
N ILE A 60 9.46 -13.74 18.61
CA ILE A 60 8.06 -13.45 18.26
C ILE A 60 7.77 -11.96 18.42
N LEU A 61 8.09 -11.37 19.58
CA LEU A 61 7.83 -9.95 19.84
C LEU A 61 8.54 -9.04 18.83
N ALA A 62 9.82 -9.30 18.57
CA ALA A 62 10.59 -8.55 17.59
C ALA A 62 9.97 -8.67 16.18
N SER A 63 9.59 -9.88 15.75
CA SER A 63 8.95 -10.08 14.45
C SER A 63 7.61 -9.33 14.33
N CYS A 64 6.78 -9.33 15.38
CA CYS A 64 5.52 -8.60 15.42
C CYS A 64 5.75 -7.09 15.30
N ILE A 65 6.72 -6.56 16.05
CA ILE A 65 7.07 -5.13 16.00
C ILE A 65 7.60 -4.76 14.62
N THR A 66 8.48 -5.56 14.03
CA THR A 66 9.03 -5.30 12.70
C THR A 66 7.94 -5.28 11.63
N LEU A 67 7.02 -6.25 11.63
CA LEU A 67 5.90 -6.26 10.68
C LEU A 67 4.93 -5.10 10.90
N PHE A 68 4.66 -4.73 12.14
CA PHE A 68 3.84 -3.57 12.47
C PHE A 68 4.46 -2.27 11.93
N VAL A 69 5.75 -2.06 12.18
CA VAL A 69 6.48 -0.88 11.68
C VAL A 69 6.53 -0.86 10.16
N LEU A 70 6.78 -2.00 9.50
CA LEU A 70 6.75 -2.08 8.04
C LEU A 70 5.35 -1.77 7.47
N GLY A 71 4.29 -2.23 8.12
CA GLY A 71 2.91 -1.89 7.76
C GLY A 71 2.66 -0.38 7.85
N LEU A 72 3.02 0.24 8.98
CA LEU A 72 2.91 1.68 9.14
C LEU A 72 3.74 2.45 8.10
N LEU A 73 4.97 2.00 7.82
CA LEU A 73 5.82 2.61 6.81
C LEU A 73 5.19 2.52 5.43
N SER A 74 4.64 1.36 5.05
CA SER A 74 3.93 1.16 3.77
C SER A 74 2.82 2.18 3.59
N ASP A 75 1.99 2.38 4.63
CA ASP A 75 0.91 3.37 4.60
C ASP A 75 1.46 4.80 4.45
N THR A 76 2.57 5.12 5.14
CA THR A 76 3.22 6.43 4.98
C THR A 76 3.88 6.63 3.61
N TYR A 77 4.39 5.57 2.97
CA TYR A 77 5.00 5.66 1.65
C TYR A 77 3.98 6.01 0.58
N GLU A 78 2.73 5.56 0.69
CA GLU A 78 1.68 6.00 -0.23
C GLU A 78 1.40 7.49 -0.08
N LEU A 79 1.37 8.00 1.16
CA LEU A 79 1.20 9.43 1.44
C LEU A 79 2.36 10.29 0.91
N PHE A 80 3.59 9.80 1.04
CA PHE A 80 4.78 10.53 0.58
C PHE A 80 5.05 10.39 -0.93
N GLY A 81 4.69 9.26 -1.55
CA GLY A 81 4.98 8.94 -2.95
C GLY A 81 4.31 9.88 -3.95
N VAL A 82 3.13 10.43 -3.62
CA VAL A 82 2.39 11.32 -4.54
C VAL A 82 3.01 12.73 -4.64
N ARG A 83 3.83 13.14 -3.67
CA ARG A 83 4.33 14.53 -3.63
C ARG A 83 5.51 14.80 -4.56
N TRP A 84 6.25 13.76 -4.98
CA TRP A 84 7.52 13.91 -5.69
C TRP A 84 7.46 13.61 -7.20
N LEU A 85 6.36 13.06 -7.70
CA LEU A 85 6.06 13.01 -9.14
C LEU A 85 5.57 14.40 -9.59
N GLY A 86 6.46 15.39 -9.50
CA GLY A 86 6.24 16.74 -10.00
C GLY A 86 5.81 16.67 -11.46
N LYS A 87 4.52 16.90 -11.72
CA LYS A 87 4.00 17.10 -13.06
C LYS A 87 4.88 18.17 -13.72
N LYS A 88 5.57 17.83 -14.81
CA LYS A 88 6.33 18.82 -15.58
C LYS A 88 5.39 19.99 -15.88
N PRO A 89 5.82 21.23 -15.63
CA PRO A 89 4.97 22.39 -15.84
C PRO A 89 4.54 22.43 -17.31
N THR A 90 3.24 22.58 -17.56
CA THR A 90 2.71 22.68 -18.91
C THR A 90 3.12 24.01 -19.54
N PRO A 91 3.78 24.03 -20.71
CA PRO A 91 4.11 25.28 -21.39
C PRO A 91 2.86 25.91 -22.03
N CYS A 92 2.86 27.24 -22.13
CA CYS A 92 1.81 28.00 -22.82
C CYS A 92 1.89 27.76 -24.34
N PRO A 93 0.75 27.50 -25.03
CA PRO A 93 0.74 27.25 -26.47
C PRO A 93 1.18 28.46 -27.31
N HIS A 94 1.01 29.68 -26.80
CA HIS A 94 1.32 30.90 -27.54
C HIS A 94 2.76 31.42 -27.34
N CYS A 95 3.35 31.23 -26.15
CA CYS A 95 4.66 31.80 -25.83
C CYS A 95 5.69 30.80 -25.26
N GLY A 96 5.31 29.53 -25.07
CA GLY A 96 6.18 28.47 -24.58
C GLY A 96 6.57 28.55 -23.10
N LYS A 97 6.24 29.63 -22.39
CA LYS A 97 6.54 29.78 -20.96
C LYS A 97 5.63 28.92 -20.09
N ASN A 98 6.16 28.44 -18.97
CA ASN A 98 5.45 27.57 -18.03
C ASN A 98 4.20 28.25 -17.44
N LEU A 99 3.09 27.50 -17.43
CA LEU A 99 1.86 27.92 -16.79
C LEU A 99 1.96 27.76 -15.27
N ARG A 100 1.20 28.59 -14.53
CA ARG A 100 1.15 28.55 -13.06
C ARG A 100 0.67 27.20 -12.54
N THR A 101 -0.29 26.59 -13.24
CA THR A 101 -0.83 25.26 -12.97
C THR A 101 -1.09 24.55 -14.29
N ALA A 102 -1.11 23.22 -14.29
CA ALA A 102 -1.36 22.43 -15.51
C ALA A 102 -2.77 22.63 -16.10
N LEU A 103 -3.70 23.21 -15.32
CA LEU A 103 -5.09 23.48 -15.72
C LEU A 103 -5.36 24.96 -16.04
N ALA A 104 -4.35 25.83 -15.95
CA ALA A 104 -4.53 27.24 -16.23
C ALA A 104 -4.81 27.45 -17.73
N LYS A 105 -5.97 28.03 -18.06
CA LYS A 105 -6.33 28.43 -19.44
C LYS A 105 -5.99 29.89 -19.77
N GLN A 106 -5.11 30.48 -18.96
CA GLN A 106 -4.65 31.86 -19.13
C GLN A 106 -3.16 31.95 -18.81
N CYS A 107 -2.40 32.66 -19.66
CA CYS A 107 -0.98 32.87 -19.47
C CYS A 107 -0.67 34.22 -18.81
N ARG A 108 0.04 34.22 -17.67
CA ARG A 108 0.50 35.46 -17.00
C ARG A 108 1.66 36.16 -17.69
N HIS A 109 2.34 35.49 -18.62
CA HIS A 109 3.51 36.05 -19.30
C HIS A 109 3.18 36.76 -20.61
N CYS A 110 2.25 36.21 -21.40
CA CYS A 110 1.81 36.82 -22.66
C CYS A 110 0.37 37.34 -22.63
N GLY A 111 -0.39 37.08 -21.56
CA GLY A 111 -1.77 37.55 -21.42
C GLY A 111 -2.81 36.75 -22.21
N ALA A 112 -2.40 35.74 -23.00
CA ALA A 112 -3.33 34.93 -23.79
C ALA A 112 -4.33 34.17 -22.90
N ASP A 113 -5.57 34.10 -23.36
CA ASP A 113 -6.71 33.46 -22.72
C ASP A 113 -7.41 32.54 -23.75
N TRP A 114 -7.60 31.28 -23.40
CA TRP A 114 -8.26 30.26 -24.23
C TRP A 114 -9.36 29.51 -23.46
N HIS A 115 -10.09 30.19 -22.56
CA HIS A 115 -11.21 29.57 -21.84
C HIS A 115 -12.32 29.04 -22.78
N SER A 116 -12.47 29.62 -23.97
CA SER A 116 -13.55 29.34 -24.94
C SER A 116 -13.29 28.20 -25.93
N GLU A 117 -12.10 27.59 -25.96
CA GLU A 117 -11.73 26.57 -26.96
C GLU A 117 -12.11 25.12 -26.57
N SER A 118 -13.19 24.91 -25.80
CA SER A 118 -13.64 23.58 -25.35
C SER A 118 -14.51 22.83 -26.34
#